data_AF-A0A7S3YVM3-F1
#
_entry.id   AF-A0A7S3YVM3-F1
#
_cell.length_a   1.000
_cell.length_b   1.000
_cell.length_c   1.000
_cell.angle_alpha   90.00
_cell.angle_beta   90.00
_cell.angle_gamma   90.00
#
_symmetry.space_group_name_H-M   'P 1'
#
loop_
_entity.id
_entity.type
_entity.pdbx_description
1 polymer ?
#
loop_
_entity_poly.entity_id
_entity_poly.type
_entity_poly.pdbx_seq_one_letter_code
_entity_poly.pdbx_strand_id
1 'polypeptide(L)'
;GDEKNNRRQHHFQERGPVMLGRRLLYSHHIINPGKRSAITNWAVELGLSGACKIGWPGVIVVEGAEENVRIYVEALSRLKWKHFTIRGEEIVEGKHGETIDSLRAFPRGFHEFGPDGMSELAELCRSSGAGDLFQTLFKRYPTPEASCDDDADDDEDRALSLVEERGASAAVSGRTKHSKNVNKKHKR
;
A
#
# COMPACT_ATOMS: atom_id res chain seq x y z
N GLY A 1 26.07 -53.32 31.62
CA GLY A 1 26.20 -52.37 30.50
C GLY A 1 25.12 -52.67 29.49
N ASP A 2 24.51 -51.73 28.81
CA ASP A 2 24.65 -50.27 28.80
C ASP A 2 23.35 -49.73 28.21
N GLU A 3 22.51 -49.12 29.04
CA GLU A 3 21.23 -48.54 28.60
C GLU A 3 21.45 -47.08 28.24
N LYS A 4 21.76 -46.83 26.96
CA LYS A 4 22.01 -45.49 26.42
C LYS A 4 20.70 -44.70 26.30
N ASN A 5 20.32 -44.02 27.39
CA ASN A 5 19.28 -43.00 27.42
C ASN A 5 19.74 -41.73 26.66
N ASN A 6 19.43 -41.65 25.37
CA ASN A 6 19.62 -40.45 24.55
C ASN A 6 18.44 -39.49 24.74
N ARG A 7 18.37 -38.82 25.90
CA ARG A 7 17.38 -37.76 26.14
C ARG A 7 17.88 -36.48 25.49
N ARG A 8 17.48 -36.27 24.22
CA ARG A 8 17.67 -35.01 23.48
C ARG A 8 17.06 -33.87 24.29
N GLN A 9 17.92 -33.08 24.91
CA GLN A 9 17.55 -31.84 25.56
C GLN A 9 17.06 -30.90 24.45
N HIS A 10 15.77 -30.63 24.41
CA HIS A 10 15.25 -29.50 23.67
C HIS A 10 15.81 -28.25 24.36
N HIS A 11 16.85 -27.66 23.78
CA HIS A 11 17.27 -26.30 24.08
C HIS A 11 16.07 -25.39 23.85
N PHE A 12 15.36 -25.05 24.92
CA PHE A 12 14.37 -23.99 24.91
C PHE A 12 15.18 -22.70 24.86
N GLN A 13 15.49 -22.23 23.65
CA GLN A 13 16.18 -20.98 23.45
C GLN A 13 15.27 -19.90 24.06
N GLU A 14 15.68 -19.31 25.18
CA GLU A 14 15.03 -18.11 25.72
C GLU A 14 15.18 -17.02 24.65
N ARG A 15 14.15 -16.87 23.80
CA ARG A 15 14.11 -15.77 22.85
C ARG A 15 13.96 -14.51 23.68
N GLY A 16 14.87 -13.55 23.49
CA GLY A 16 14.76 -12.22 24.07
C GLY A 16 13.40 -11.58 23.74
N PRO A 17 13.06 -10.46 24.40
CA PRO A 17 11.79 -9.80 24.21
C PRO A 17 11.57 -9.47 22.72
N VAL A 18 10.36 -9.70 22.24
CA VAL A 18 9.98 -9.34 20.87
C VAL A 18 9.85 -7.83 20.76
N MET A 19 10.26 -7.26 19.62
CA MET A 19 10.20 -5.82 19.39
C MET A 19 9.17 -5.51 18.31
N LEU A 20 8.12 -4.78 18.66
CA LEU A 20 7.12 -4.27 17.72
C LEU A 20 7.50 -2.84 17.33
N GLY A 21 7.67 -2.59 16.04
CA GLY A 21 7.94 -1.26 15.51
C GLY A 21 6.72 -0.64 14.84
N ARG A 22 6.57 0.69 14.94
CA ARG A 22 5.61 1.48 14.17
C ARG A 22 6.29 2.66 13.51
N ARG A 23 6.03 2.89 12.21
CA ARG A 23 6.59 4.01 11.45
C ARG A 23 5.46 4.80 10.79
N LEU A 24 5.61 6.12 10.82
CA LEU A 24 4.84 7.03 9.99
C LEU A 24 5.76 7.63 8.94
N LEU A 25 5.45 7.39 7.67
CA LEU A 25 6.22 7.85 6.53
C LEU A 25 5.40 8.90 5.78
N TYR A 26 6.09 9.95 5.34
CA TYR A 26 5.52 11.02 4.53
C TYR A 26 6.22 11.08 3.19
N SER A 27 5.44 11.28 2.14
CA SER A 27 5.93 11.59 0.81
C SER A 27 5.17 12.76 0.21
N HIS A 28 5.77 13.41 -0.79
CA HIS A 28 5.12 14.49 -1.52
C HIS A 28 3.77 14.02 -2.13
N HIS A 29 3.76 12.83 -2.73
CA HIS A 29 2.55 12.16 -3.21
C HIS A 29 2.81 10.67 -3.48
N ILE A 30 1.75 9.88 -3.48
CA ILE A 30 1.74 8.48 -3.94
C ILE A 30 0.68 8.37 -5.04
N ILE A 31 1.09 8.54 -6.30
CA ILE A 31 0.21 8.46 -7.49
C ILE A 31 0.64 7.27 -8.36
N ASN A 32 1.95 7.19 -8.63
CA ASN A 32 2.55 6.15 -9.47
C ASN A 32 2.09 4.72 -9.05
N PRO A 33 1.48 3.95 -9.97
CA PRO A 33 0.99 2.60 -9.69
C PRO A 33 2.07 1.63 -9.19
N GLY A 34 3.30 1.76 -9.69
CA GLY A 34 4.44 0.95 -9.23
C GLY A 34 4.78 1.19 -7.76
N LYS A 35 4.75 2.45 -7.31
CA LYS A 35 4.92 2.78 -5.88
C LYS A 35 3.78 2.23 -5.04
N ARG A 36 2.53 2.37 -5.49
CA ARG A 36 1.33 1.84 -4.80
C ARG A 36 1.44 0.33 -4.61
N SER A 37 1.76 -0.39 -5.68
CA SER A 37 1.98 -1.84 -5.64
C SER A 37 3.13 -2.22 -4.70
N ALA A 38 4.26 -1.51 -4.74
CA ALA A 38 5.39 -1.77 -3.84
C ALA A 38 5.01 -1.57 -2.36
N ILE A 39 4.31 -0.48 -2.04
CA ILE A 39 3.82 -0.17 -0.68
C ILE A 39 2.96 -1.32 -0.15
N THR A 40 1.97 -1.76 -0.92
CA THR A 40 1.01 -2.75 -0.46
C THR A 40 1.61 -4.17 -0.47
N ASN A 41 2.28 -4.57 -1.54
CA ASN A 41 2.81 -5.94 -1.68
C ASN A 41 3.90 -6.22 -0.65
N TRP A 42 4.87 -5.31 -0.48
CA TRP A 42 5.95 -5.52 0.49
C TRP A 42 5.44 -5.53 1.93
N ALA A 43 4.39 -4.77 2.25
CA ALA A 43 3.78 -4.80 3.57
C ALA A 43 3.18 -6.18 3.85
N VAL A 44 2.46 -6.76 2.88
CA VAL A 44 1.90 -8.11 2.99
C VAL A 44 2.99 -9.17 3.08
N GLU A 45 4.00 -9.11 2.21
CA GLU A 45 5.14 -10.06 2.18
C GLU A 45 5.90 -10.09 3.50
N LEU A 46 6.09 -8.93 4.13
CA LEU A 46 6.77 -8.79 5.43
C LEU A 46 5.84 -9.00 6.63
N GLY A 47 4.57 -9.34 6.40
CA GLY A 47 3.58 -9.56 7.45
C GLY A 47 3.32 -8.31 8.29
N LEU A 48 3.37 -7.13 7.69
CA LEU A 48 3.08 -5.85 8.34
C LEU A 48 1.58 -5.56 8.32
N SER A 49 1.11 -4.86 9.34
CA SER A 49 -0.22 -4.26 9.41
C SER A 49 -0.12 -2.75 9.24
N GLY A 50 -1.19 -2.10 8.81
CA GLY A 50 -1.25 -0.65 8.70
C GLY A 50 -2.02 -0.18 7.48
N ALA A 51 -1.72 1.02 7.02
CA ALA A 51 -2.39 1.60 5.87
C ALA A 51 -1.54 2.65 5.16
N CYS A 52 -1.91 2.97 3.93
CA CYS A 52 -1.43 4.15 3.23
C CYS A 52 -2.60 5.00 2.73
N LYS A 53 -2.33 6.29 2.54
CA LYS A 53 -3.23 7.24 1.88
C LYS A 53 -2.54 7.74 0.62
N ILE A 54 -3.18 7.52 -0.53
CA ILE A 54 -2.63 7.89 -1.84
C ILE A 54 -2.92 9.35 -2.20
N GLY A 55 -2.39 9.82 -3.33
CA GLY A 55 -2.55 11.21 -3.78
C GLY A 55 -1.67 12.17 -2.97
N TRP A 56 -2.21 13.35 -2.66
CA TRP A 56 -1.48 14.46 -2.02
C TRP A 56 -1.96 14.77 -0.60
N PRO A 57 -1.07 14.87 0.41
CA PRO A 57 0.23 14.21 0.45
C PRO A 57 0.06 12.68 0.46
N GLY A 58 1.16 11.95 0.20
CA GLY A 58 1.19 10.50 0.38
C GLY A 58 1.64 10.15 1.79
N VAL A 59 0.86 9.34 2.51
CA VAL A 59 1.15 8.97 3.90
C VAL A 59 1.11 7.46 4.06
N ILE A 60 2.05 6.89 4.80
CA ILE A 60 2.10 5.45 5.09
C ILE A 60 2.27 5.28 6.60
N VAL A 61 1.46 4.43 7.20
CA VAL A 61 1.63 3.96 8.58
C VAL A 61 1.77 2.44 8.57
N VAL A 62 2.81 1.93 9.22
CA VAL A 62 3.08 0.49 9.29
C VAL A 62 3.40 0.06 10.71
N GLU A 63 3.04 -1.17 11.04
CA GLU A 63 3.32 -1.85 12.29
C GLU A 63 3.68 -3.33 12.05
N GLY A 64 4.63 -3.84 12.83
CA GLY A 64 4.98 -5.25 12.83
C GLY A 64 6.26 -5.52 13.59
N ALA A 65 6.91 -6.64 13.32
CA ALA A 65 8.24 -6.90 13.84
C ALA A 65 9.17 -5.75 13.46
N GLU A 66 9.90 -5.22 14.45
CA GLU A 66 10.82 -4.09 14.29
C GLU A 66 11.75 -4.26 13.09
N GLU A 67 12.37 -5.44 12.97
CA GLU A 67 13.24 -5.79 11.86
C GLU A 67 12.54 -5.69 10.49
N ASN A 68 11.34 -6.24 10.37
CA ASN A 68 10.56 -6.19 9.14
C ASN A 68 10.14 -4.77 8.77
N VAL A 69 9.80 -3.94 9.76
CA VAL A 69 9.46 -2.53 9.52
C VAL A 69 10.69 -1.77 9.03
N ARG A 70 11.89 -2.02 9.58
CA ARG A 70 13.13 -1.40 9.07
C ARG A 70 13.43 -1.80 7.63
N ILE A 71 13.33 -3.10 7.32
CA ILE A 71 13.51 -3.63 5.95
C ILE A 71 12.53 -2.96 4.99
N TYR A 72 11.26 -2.84 5.38
CA TYR A 72 10.23 -2.20 4.58
C TYR A 72 10.53 -0.72 4.29
N VAL A 73 10.93 0.04 5.31
CA VAL A 73 11.28 1.45 5.17
C VAL A 73 12.51 1.64 4.31
N GLU A 74 13.54 0.81 4.50
CA GLU A 74 14.75 0.84 3.68
C GLU A 74 14.41 0.56 2.21
N ALA A 75 13.62 -0.49 1.93
CA ALA A 75 13.19 -0.82 0.58
C ALA A 75 12.40 0.33 -0.07
N LEU A 76 11.44 0.92 0.65
CA LEU A 76 10.67 2.07 0.15
C LEU A 76 11.58 3.28 -0.11
N SER A 77 12.54 3.57 0.75
CA SER A 77 13.44 4.73 0.60
C SER A 77 14.28 4.68 -0.68
N ARG A 78 14.51 3.49 -1.25
CA ARG A 78 15.26 3.28 -2.51
C ARG A 78 14.43 3.54 -3.77
N LEU A 79 13.11 3.68 -3.65
CA LEU A 79 12.27 4.10 -4.77
C LEU A 79 12.52 5.58 -5.10
N LYS A 80 12.20 6.00 -6.33
CA LYS A 80 12.37 7.39 -6.75
C LYS A 80 11.28 8.29 -6.14
N TRP A 81 11.62 9.13 -5.18
CA TRP A 81 10.69 10.08 -4.55
C TRP A 81 11.14 11.53 -4.78
N LYS A 82 10.18 12.44 -5.01
CA LYS A 82 10.46 13.89 -4.94
C LYS A 82 10.77 14.32 -3.50
N HIS A 83 10.07 13.73 -2.54
CA HIS A 83 10.36 13.88 -1.12
C HIS A 83 9.79 12.65 -0.38
N PHE A 84 10.58 12.04 0.49
CA PHE A 84 10.22 10.90 1.31
C PHE A 84 10.95 11.00 2.65
N THR A 85 10.22 10.90 3.76
CA THR A 85 10.80 11.06 5.10
C THR A 85 10.04 10.24 6.13
N ILE A 86 10.77 9.79 7.14
CA ILE A 86 10.20 9.16 8.34
C ILE A 86 9.81 10.30 9.28
N ARG A 87 8.51 10.46 9.55
CA ARG A 87 7.99 11.53 10.41
C ARG A 87 7.95 11.16 11.88
N GLY A 88 7.71 9.88 12.17
CA GLY A 88 7.65 9.37 13.52
C GLY A 88 7.95 7.88 13.57
N GLU A 89 8.50 7.47 14.70
CA GLU A 89 8.88 6.10 15.01
C GLU A 89 8.48 5.78 16.45
N GLU A 90 7.92 4.59 16.65
CA GLU A 90 7.68 4.03 17.97
C GLU A 90 8.19 2.58 17.97
N ILE A 91 8.79 2.17 19.09
CA ILE A 91 9.23 0.79 19.30
C ILE A 91 8.69 0.35 20.66
N VAL A 92 7.98 -0.78 20.66
CA VAL A 92 7.35 -1.38 21.84
C VAL A 92 8.03 -2.72 22.11
N GLU A 93 8.63 -2.82 23.29
CA GLU A 93 9.23 -4.07 23.78
C GLU A 93 8.15 -4.96 24.41
N GLY A 94 8.05 -6.19 23.92
CA GLY A 94 7.17 -7.21 24.45
C GLY A 94 7.68 -7.81 25.74
N LYS A 95 6.76 -8.17 26.63
CA LYS A 95 7.04 -8.94 27.85
C LYS A 95 7.37 -10.40 27.49
N HIS A 96 7.92 -11.11 28.47
CA HIS A 96 8.23 -12.52 28.31
C HIS A 96 6.99 -13.34 27.91
N GLY A 97 7.10 -14.08 26.80
CA GLY A 97 6.03 -14.92 26.26
C GLY A 97 5.02 -14.18 25.35
N GLU A 98 5.12 -12.86 25.20
CA GLU A 98 4.32 -12.14 24.20
C GLU A 98 4.85 -12.40 22.78
N THR A 99 3.93 -12.34 21.82
CA THR A 99 4.24 -12.46 20.40
C THR A 99 4.10 -11.09 19.74
N ILE A 100 4.68 -10.92 18.55
CA ILE A 100 4.45 -9.71 17.74
C ILE A 100 2.95 -9.48 17.54
N ASP A 101 2.19 -10.55 17.31
CA ASP A 101 0.77 -10.47 17.01
C ASP A 101 -0.09 -10.05 18.21
N SER A 102 0.31 -10.39 19.43
CA SER A 102 -0.37 -9.92 20.63
C SER A 102 -0.10 -8.44 20.95
N LEU A 103 0.98 -7.88 20.40
CA LEU A 103 1.35 -6.47 20.59
C LEU A 103 0.75 -5.55 19.53
N ARG A 104 0.24 -6.10 18.42
CA ARG A 104 -0.33 -5.31 17.32
C ARG A 104 -1.56 -4.55 17.78
N ALA A 105 -1.62 -3.28 17.41
CA ALA A 105 -2.78 -2.44 17.62
C ALA A 105 -3.58 -2.23 16.33
N PHE A 106 -2.93 -2.24 15.17
CA PHE A 106 -3.64 -2.09 13.90
C PHE A 106 -4.38 -3.37 13.51
N PRO A 107 -5.53 -3.26 12.82
CA PRO A 107 -6.19 -4.38 12.19
C PRO A 107 -5.24 -5.17 11.28
N ARG A 108 -5.50 -6.47 11.15
CA ARG A 108 -4.69 -7.35 10.29
C ARG A 108 -4.81 -6.93 8.83
N GLY A 109 -3.69 -7.03 8.12
CA GLY A 109 -3.58 -6.66 6.72
C GLY A 109 -3.13 -5.21 6.53
N PHE A 110 -3.04 -4.83 5.26
CA PHE A 110 -2.58 -3.50 4.85
C PHE A 110 -3.63 -2.85 3.95
N HIS A 111 -4.09 -1.66 4.32
CA HIS A 111 -5.20 -0.99 3.64
C HIS A 111 -4.73 0.23 2.84
N GLU A 112 -5.25 0.41 1.63
CA GLU A 112 -5.00 1.60 0.80
C GLU A 112 -6.23 2.51 0.81
N PHE A 113 -6.09 3.71 1.34
CA PHE A 113 -7.08 4.77 1.27
C PHE A 113 -6.88 5.64 0.03
N GLY A 114 -7.99 6.15 -0.51
CA GLY A 114 -8.02 7.08 -1.64
C GLY A 114 -7.46 8.48 -1.33
N PRO A 115 -7.45 9.38 -2.32
CA PRO A 115 -6.91 10.74 -2.20
C PRO A 115 -7.51 11.60 -1.07
N ASP A 116 -8.76 11.34 -0.69
CA ASP A 116 -9.46 12.06 0.38
C ASP A 116 -9.41 11.33 1.74
N GLY A 117 -8.75 10.17 1.80
CA GLY A 117 -8.79 9.25 2.94
C GLY A 117 -7.94 9.63 4.15
N MET A 118 -7.62 10.92 4.32
CA MET A 118 -6.81 11.40 5.44
C MET A 118 -7.55 11.25 6.77
N SER A 119 -8.86 11.48 6.78
CA SER A 119 -9.70 11.39 7.98
C SER A 119 -9.80 9.95 8.48
N GLU A 120 -9.96 9.01 7.56
CA GLU A 120 -10.03 7.58 7.81
C GLU A 120 -8.68 7.05 8.31
N LEU A 121 -7.57 7.51 7.72
CA LEU A 121 -6.23 7.20 8.20
C LEU A 121 -5.99 7.74 9.61
N ALA A 122 -6.42 8.97 9.89
CA ALA A 122 -6.32 9.57 11.22
C ALA A 122 -7.16 8.79 12.25
N GLU A 123 -8.37 8.39 11.89
CA GLU A 123 -9.25 7.59 12.74
C GLU A 123 -8.66 6.20 13.02
N LEU A 124 -8.10 5.55 12.00
CA LEU A 124 -7.40 4.27 12.16
C LEU A 124 -6.26 4.40 13.18
N CYS A 125 -5.44 5.46 13.07
CA CYS A 125 -4.34 5.69 14.01
C CYS A 125 -4.85 5.97 15.43
N ARG A 126 -5.86 6.83 15.59
CA ARG A 126 -6.42 7.17 16.90
C ARG A 126 -7.06 5.96 17.60
N SER A 127 -7.89 5.21 16.88
CA SER A 127 -8.55 4.01 17.42
C SER A 127 -7.57 2.89 17.76
N SER A 128 -6.42 2.84 17.10
CA SER A 128 -5.32 1.90 17.37
C SER A 128 -4.31 2.42 18.39
N GLY A 129 -4.55 3.56 19.05
CA GLY A 129 -3.61 4.12 20.03
C GLY A 129 -2.32 4.72 19.45
N ALA A 130 -2.22 4.86 18.13
CA ALA A 130 -1.12 5.49 17.39
C ALA A 130 -1.42 6.95 17.00
N GLY A 131 -2.31 7.63 17.74
CA GLY A 131 -2.71 9.00 17.45
C GLY A 131 -1.56 10.01 17.56
N ASP A 132 -0.68 9.84 18.55
CA ASP A 132 0.48 10.71 18.75
C ASP A 132 1.53 10.52 17.64
N LEU A 133 1.74 9.28 17.22
CA LEU A 133 2.51 8.96 16.03
C LEU A 133 1.95 9.68 14.80
N PHE A 134 0.64 9.64 14.58
CA PHE A 134 0.01 10.34 13.45
C PHE A 134 0.19 11.86 13.52
N GLN A 135 0.14 12.48 14.71
CA GLN A 135 0.37 13.92 14.85
C GLN A 135 1.77 14.36 14.41
N THR A 136 2.76 13.45 14.42
CA THR A 136 4.11 13.75 13.88
C THR A 136 4.10 14.11 12.40
N LEU A 137 3.06 13.73 11.65
CA LEU A 137 2.84 14.10 10.26
C LEU A 137 2.92 15.63 10.04
N PHE A 138 2.35 16.39 10.97
CA PHE A 138 2.18 17.84 10.85
C PHE A 138 3.29 18.64 11.53
N LYS A 139 4.20 17.97 12.26
CA LYS A 139 5.33 18.65 12.90
C LYS A 139 6.28 19.15 11.82
N ARG A 140 6.38 20.47 11.69
CA ARG A 140 7.38 21.12 10.84
C ARG A 140 8.76 20.92 11.49
N TYR A 141 9.59 20.06 10.91
CA TYR A 141 11.02 20.10 11.19
C TYR A 141 11.63 21.28 10.42
N PRO A 142 12.55 22.05 11.01
CA PRO A 142 13.31 23.05 10.26
C PRO A 142 14.07 22.32 9.16
N THR A 143 13.76 22.64 7.90
CA THR A 143 14.58 22.24 6.76
C THR A 143 15.91 22.98 6.87
N PRO A 144 17.07 22.28 6.91
CA PRO A 144 18.33 22.93 6.55
C PRO A 144 18.13 23.50 5.14
N GLU A 145 18.54 24.75 4.96
CA GLU A 145 18.37 25.59 3.78
C GLU A 145 18.22 24.86 2.43
N ALA A 146 17.16 25.22 1.71
CA ALA A 146 16.86 24.77 0.37
C ALA A 146 18.00 25.09 -0.61
N SER A 147 18.60 24.05 -1.21
CA SER A 147 19.20 24.17 -2.53
C SER A 147 18.08 24.16 -3.57
N CYS A 148 18.12 25.16 -4.45
CA CYS A 148 17.32 25.22 -5.65
C CYS A 148 17.89 24.22 -6.66
N ASP A 149 17.43 22.98 -6.60
CA ASP A 149 17.58 22.05 -7.70
C ASP A 149 16.35 22.19 -8.60
N ASP A 150 16.50 23.03 -9.63
CA ASP A 150 15.65 23.08 -10.82
C ASP A 150 15.74 21.72 -11.54
N ASP A 151 14.86 20.79 -11.18
CA ASP A 151 14.61 19.59 -11.99
C ASP A 151 13.23 19.68 -12.64
N ALA A 152 13.25 20.18 -13.87
CA ALA A 152 12.25 19.88 -14.88
C ALA A 152 12.30 18.38 -15.25
N ASP A 153 11.18 17.87 -15.78
CA ASP A 153 10.89 16.47 -16.18
C ASP A 153 10.39 15.55 -15.04
N ASP A 154 9.27 14.84 -15.12
CA ASP A 154 8.44 14.43 -16.25
C ASP A 154 7.01 14.15 -15.74
N ASP A 155 6.05 14.99 -16.14
CA ASP A 155 4.62 14.83 -15.87
C ASP A 155 4.01 14.05 -17.05
N GLU A 156 4.35 12.76 -17.17
CA GLU A 156 3.65 11.83 -18.06
C GLU A 156 2.48 11.16 -17.34
N ASP A 157 1.52 11.96 -16.85
CA ASP A 157 0.25 11.48 -16.28
C ASP A 157 -0.96 11.96 -17.11
N ARG A 158 -0.78 11.96 -18.43
CA ARG A 158 -1.84 12.26 -19.41
C ARG A 158 -2.14 11.08 -20.32
N ALA A 159 -2.45 9.92 -19.74
CA ALA A 159 -2.81 8.74 -20.53
C ALA A 159 -3.85 7.79 -19.90
N LEU A 160 -4.85 8.28 -19.15
CA LEU A 160 -6.00 7.45 -18.76
C LEU A 160 -7.32 8.24 -18.69
N SER A 161 -7.80 8.78 -19.82
CA SER A 161 -9.21 9.20 -19.94
C SER A 161 -9.77 9.25 -21.37
N LEU A 162 -9.21 8.53 -22.35
CA LEU A 162 -9.71 8.60 -23.73
C LEU A 162 -9.63 7.27 -24.51
N VAL A 163 -10.29 6.21 -24.02
CA VAL A 163 -10.54 5.01 -24.86
C VAL A 163 -11.95 4.40 -24.71
N GLU A 164 -12.93 5.08 -24.09
CA GLU A 164 -14.27 4.49 -23.87
C GLU A 164 -15.43 5.04 -24.71
N GLU A 165 -15.20 5.63 -25.89
CA GLU A 165 -16.33 6.20 -26.66
C GLU A 165 -16.41 5.91 -28.16
N ARG A 166 -15.70 4.91 -28.73
CA ARG A 166 -15.94 4.54 -30.13
C ARG A 166 -15.88 3.04 -30.39
N GLY A 167 -17.05 2.39 -30.41
CA GLY A 167 -17.11 0.98 -30.79
C GLY A 167 -18.49 0.34 -30.97
N ALA A 168 -19.55 1.08 -31.34
CA ALA A 168 -20.80 0.44 -31.77
C ALA A 168 -21.62 1.32 -32.74
N SER A 169 -21.22 1.37 -34.03
CA SER A 169 -22.16 1.57 -35.16
C SER A 169 -21.43 1.48 -36.52
N ALA A 170 -21.67 0.41 -37.26
CA ALA A 170 -21.62 0.34 -38.73
C ALA A 170 -22.28 -0.99 -39.15
N ALA A 171 -23.57 -0.99 -39.45
CA ALA A 171 -24.12 -0.75 -40.78
C ALA A 171 -23.72 -1.83 -41.80
N VAL A 172 -24.69 -2.71 -41.99
CA VAL A 172 -24.93 -3.66 -43.07
C VAL A 172 -24.45 -3.17 -44.45
N SER A 173 -23.71 -4.02 -45.16
CA SER A 173 -23.49 -3.89 -46.61
C SER A 173 -23.92 -5.18 -47.29
N GLY A 174 -24.95 -5.06 -48.13
CA GLY A 174 -25.48 -6.16 -48.95
C GLY A 174 -24.81 -6.26 -50.32
N ARG A 175 -24.95 -7.43 -50.95
CA ARG A 175 -25.07 -7.52 -52.41
C ARG A 175 -25.76 -8.81 -52.90
N THR A 176 -26.92 -8.59 -53.54
CA THR A 176 -27.50 -9.24 -54.75
C THR A 176 -27.69 -10.76 -54.84
N LYS A 177 -28.92 -11.19 -55.18
CA LYS A 177 -29.37 -11.45 -56.57
C LYS A 177 -30.89 -11.61 -56.68
N HIS A 178 -31.41 -11.20 -57.83
CA HIS A 178 -32.80 -11.30 -58.28
C HIS A 178 -33.33 -12.75 -58.30
N SER A 179 -34.60 -12.95 -57.95
CA SER A 179 -35.51 -13.75 -58.78
C SER A 179 -36.97 -13.43 -58.49
N LYS A 180 -37.72 -13.34 -59.57
CA LYS A 180 -39.14 -12.98 -59.67
C LYS A 180 -39.99 -14.07 -59.02
N ASN A 181 -41.04 -13.70 -58.29
CA ASN A 181 -42.28 -14.46 -58.41
C ASN A 181 -43.52 -13.61 -58.12
N VAL A 182 -44.42 -13.64 -59.10
CA VAL A 182 -45.76 -13.07 -59.12
C VAL A 182 -46.67 -13.97 -58.30
N ASN A 183 -47.48 -13.42 -57.37
CA ASN A 183 -48.88 -13.82 -57.33
C ASN A 183 -49.78 -12.80 -56.61
N LYS A 184 -50.70 -12.24 -57.39
CA LYS A 184 -51.76 -11.33 -56.99
C LYS A 184 -53.01 -12.18 -56.74
N LYS A 185 -53.38 -12.40 -55.48
CA LYS A 185 -54.71 -12.93 -55.11
C LYS A 185 -55.59 -11.78 -54.68
N HIS A 186 -56.61 -11.46 -55.47
CA HIS A 186 -57.87 -10.87 -55.01
C HIS A 186 -59.00 -11.32 -55.95
N LYS A 187 -59.95 -12.06 -55.36
CA LYS A 187 -61.40 -11.98 -55.56
C LYS A 187 -61.94 -12.12 -57.00
N ARG A 188 -62.48 -13.30 -57.30
CA ARG A 188 -63.93 -13.54 -57.37
C ARG A 188 -64.23 -15.03 -57.32
#